data_AF-A0A382UYK7-F1
#
_entry.id   AF-A0A382UYK7-F1
#
_cell.length_a   1.000
_cell.length_b   1.000
_cell.length_c   1.000
_cell.angle_alpha   90.00
_cell.angle_beta   90.00
_cell.angle_gamma   90.00
#
_symmetry.space_group_name_H-M   'P 1'
#
loop_
_entity.id
_entity.type
_entity.pdbx_description
1 polymer ?
#
loop_
_entity_poly.entity_id
_entity_poly.type
_entity_poly.pdbx_seq_one_letter_code
_entity_poly.pdbx_strand_id
1 'polypeptide(L)'
;MKHESDVKNNSDFESLGILSICNIKRNKFPLIITVTFFLILSFVSFTYHNVWYEADGIYYLNWGQQILDGNGENVRIPHGQSGGPVLYAFISSFTQDGFFTMKIISLLGGTGIVFLTYFIIRNFCDKRTALVGQLFTAVFVPLTTLSILAFNELLMLFLITCSMYFITKNQLKYSDILFVGIALGLAFMIRFQPIAILISFIIFL
;
A
#
# COMPACT_ATOMS: atom_id res chain seq x y z
N MET A 1 4.75 -56.81 -4.34
CA MET A 1 4.24 -55.66 -5.11
C MET A 1 3.09 -55.05 -4.32
N LYS A 2 3.39 -54.06 -3.47
CA LYS A 2 2.40 -53.18 -2.82
C LYS A 2 3.13 -51.86 -2.60
N HIS A 3 2.89 -50.93 -3.53
CA HIS A 3 3.37 -49.57 -3.47
C HIS A 3 2.31 -48.81 -2.65
N GLU A 4 2.59 -48.56 -1.37
CA GLU A 4 1.88 -47.50 -0.65
C GLU A 4 2.50 -46.18 -1.08
N SER A 5 1.67 -45.35 -1.71
CA SER A 5 2.00 -43.98 -2.10
C SER A 5 1.44 -43.09 -1.00
N ASP A 6 2.32 -42.57 -0.15
CA ASP A 6 1.97 -41.51 0.79
C ASP A 6 1.65 -40.24 0.00
N VAL A 7 0.36 -39.97 -0.13
CA VAL A 7 -0.17 -38.69 -0.59
C VAL A 7 0.13 -37.66 0.49
N LYS A 8 1.25 -36.97 0.34
CA LYS A 8 1.64 -35.81 1.16
C LYS A 8 0.69 -34.65 0.83
N ASN A 9 -0.40 -34.57 1.59
CA ASN A 9 -1.37 -33.48 1.54
C ASN A 9 -0.70 -32.13 1.80
N ASN A 10 -0.57 -31.37 0.71
CA ASN A 10 -0.83 -29.94 0.58
C ASN A 10 -0.58 -29.07 1.84
N SER A 11 0.68 -28.65 2.02
CA SER A 11 1.11 -27.66 3.02
C SER A 11 1.35 -26.27 2.43
N ASP A 12 0.82 -25.98 1.24
CA ASP A 12 1.17 -24.75 0.51
C ASP A 12 0.22 -23.57 0.79
N PHE A 13 -0.84 -23.80 1.57
CA PHE A 13 -1.84 -22.77 1.86
C PHE A 13 -1.70 -22.12 3.26
N GLU A 14 -0.87 -22.65 4.16
CA GLU A 14 -0.63 -22.05 5.49
C GLU A 14 0.42 -20.93 5.50
N SER A 15 1.13 -20.70 4.39
CA SER A 15 2.26 -19.75 4.37
C SER A 15 1.86 -18.27 4.34
N LEU A 16 0.58 -17.96 4.07
CA LEU A 16 0.09 -16.57 4.01
C LEU A 16 -0.27 -15.99 5.39
N GLY A 17 -0.65 -16.83 6.36
CA GLY A 17 -1.18 -16.39 7.67
C GLY A 17 -0.14 -16.29 8.80
N ILE A 18 1.05 -16.87 8.63
CA ILE A 18 2.02 -17.06 9.73
C ILE A 18 3.12 -15.98 9.76
N LEU A 19 3.24 -15.15 8.71
CA LEU A 19 4.44 -14.34 8.49
C LEU A 19 4.58 -13.05 9.34
N SER A 20 3.65 -12.75 10.27
CA SER A 20 3.72 -11.51 11.09
C SER A 20 3.41 -11.68 12.59
N ILE A 21 2.58 -12.64 12.97
CA ILE A 21 2.07 -12.73 14.36
C ILE A 21 3.15 -13.18 15.36
N CYS A 22 4.04 -14.11 15.00
CA CYS A 22 5.06 -14.63 15.92
C CYS A 22 6.12 -13.58 16.32
N ASN A 23 6.45 -12.63 15.44
CA ASN A 23 7.43 -11.58 15.75
C ASN A 23 6.78 -10.39 16.49
N ILE A 24 5.50 -10.10 16.20
CA ILE A 24 4.68 -9.12 16.94
C ILE A 24 4.47 -9.54 18.40
N LYS A 25 4.30 -10.85 18.67
CA LYS A 25 4.13 -11.37 20.05
C LYS A 25 5.29 -11.02 20.99
N ARG A 26 6.50 -10.80 20.45
CA ARG A 26 7.72 -10.49 21.23
C ARG A 26 8.08 -8.99 21.23
N ASN A 27 7.49 -8.17 20.35
CA ASN A 27 7.73 -6.74 20.31
C ASN A 27 6.49 -5.94 19.89
N LYS A 28 5.81 -5.32 20.85
CA LYS A 28 4.59 -4.55 20.60
C LYS A 28 4.84 -3.13 20.07
N PHE A 29 6.07 -2.62 20.18
CA PHE A 29 6.40 -1.24 19.82
C PHE A 29 6.07 -0.85 18.37
N PRO A 30 6.35 -1.66 17.33
CA PRO A 30 6.02 -1.27 15.96
C PRO A 30 4.54 -1.08 15.75
N LEU A 31 3.72 -1.94 16.38
CA LEU A 31 2.27 -1.83 16.33
C LEU A 31 1.79 -0.59 17.09
N ILE A 32 2.33 -0.32 18.28
CA ILE A 32 1.99 0.88 19.06
C ILE A 32 2.29 2.15 18.26
N ILE A 33 3.46 2.23 17.60
CA ILE A 33 3.84 3.38 16.76
C ILE A 33 2.85 3.55 15.61
N THR A 34 2.55 2.47 14.87
CA THR A 34 1.60 2.49 13.75
C THR A 34 0.20 2.90 14.20
N VAL A 35 -0.32 2.33 15.29
CA VAL A 35 -1.65 2.67 15.81
C VAL A 35 -1.68 4.12 16.29
N THR A 36 -0.63 4.59 16.96
CA THR A 36 -0.54 5.99 17.41
C THR A 36 -0.52 6.94 16.21
N PHE A 37 0.26 6.64 15.18
CA PHE A 37 0.28 7.39 13.93
C PHE A 37 -1.11 7.46 13.29
N PHE A 38 -1.78 6.31 13.15
CA PHE A 38 -3.12 6.23 12.58
C PHE A 38 -4.13 7.06 13.38
N LEU A 39 -4.15 6.94 14.70
CA LEU A 39 -5.10 7.66 15.55
C LEU A 39 -4.88 9.17 15.50
N ILE A 40 -3.63 9.63 15.60
CA ILE A 40 -3.30 11.06 15.54
C ILE A 40 -3.68 11.64 14.18
N LEU A 41 -3.25 11.01 13.08
CA LEU A 41 -3.52 11.54 11.75
C LEU A 41 -4.98 11.43 11.35
N SER A 42 -5.68 10.37 11.78
CA SER A 42 -7.12 10.26 11.61
C SER A 42 -7.82 11.42 12.32
N PHE A 43 -7.48 11.67 13.60
CA PHE A 43 -8.03 12.82 14.33
C PHE A 43 -7.76 14.15 13.60
N VAL A 44 -6.53 14.37 13.12
CA VAL A 44 -6.19 15.61 12.42
C VAL A 44 -6.93 15.73 11.08
N SER A 45 -6.96 14.66 10.27
CA SER A 45 -7.62 14.63 8.96
C SER A 45 -9.13 14.85 9.07
N PHE A 46 -9.79 14.28 10.08
CA PHE A 46 -11.24 14.43 10.25
C PHE A 46 -11.66 15.70 10.99
N THR A 47 -10.77 16.32 11.78
CA THR A 47 -11.11 17.53 12.56
C THR A 47 -10.72 18.82 11.85
N TYR A 48 -9.57 18.84 11.17
CA TYR A 48 -9.00 20.06 10.60
C TYR A 48 -9.09 20.11 9.08
N HIS A 49 -9.07 18.97 8.38
CA HIS A 49 -9.19 18.93 6.92
C HIS A 49 -10.64 18.76 6.48
N ASN A 50 -11.51 19.72 6.74
CA ASN A 50 -12.97 19.54 6.56
C ASN A 50 -13.49 19.90 5.17
N VAL A 51 -12.65 20.49 4.32
CA VAL A 51 -13.02 20.91 2.97
C VAL A 51 -12.05 20.30 1.97
N TRP A 52 -12.57 19.67 0.93
CA TRP A 52 -11.73 19.09 -0.11
C TRP A 52 -11.29 20.16 -1.11
N TYR A 53 -10.00 20.49 -1.11
CA TYR A 53 -9.41 21.44 -2.07
C TYR A 53 -8.28 20.83 -2.92
N GLU A 54 -7.93 19.56 -2.69
CA GLU A 54 -6.95 18.84 -3.50
C GLU A 54 -7.52 18.51 -4.88
N ALA A 55 -7.26 19.37 -5.85
CA ALA A 55 -7.75 19.26 -7.22
C ALA A 55 -7.47 17.87 -7.83
N ASP A 56 -6.26 17.33 -7.65
CA ASP A 56 -5.88 16.02 -8.17
C ASP A 56 -6.77 14.89 -7.64
N GLY A 57 -7.09 14.91 -6.34
CA GLY A 57 -7.99 13.92 -5.74
C GLY A 57 -9.40 14.00 -6.33
N ILE A 58 -9.91 15.22 -6.49
CA ILE A 58 -11.25 15.48 -7.04
C ILE A 58 -11.33 15.03 -8.50
N TYR A 59 -10.35 15.43 -9.34
CA TYR A 59 -10.32 15.06 -10.75
C TYR A 59 -10.22 13.55 -10.94
N TYR A 60 -9.32 12.87 -10.22
CA TYR A 60 -9.18 11.42 -10.33
C TYR A 60 -10.46 10.68 -9.95
N LEU A 61 -11.16 11.11 -8.90
CA LEU A 61 -12.43 10.50 -8.54
C LEU A 61 -13.50 10.71 -9.61
N ASN A 62 -13.65 11.95 -10.10
CA ASN A 62 -14.67 12.29 -11.10
C ASN A 62 -14.42 11.60 -12.45
N TRP A 63 -13.15 11.45 -12.85
CA TRP A 63 -12.78 10.67 -14.02
C TRP A 63 -13.15 9.19 -13.84
N GLY A 64 -12.91 8.64 -12.65
CA GLY A 64 -13.31 7.27 -12.32
C GLY A 64 -14.82 7.06 -12.42
N GLN A 65 -15.61 7.99 -11.88
CA GLN A 65 -17.07 7.96 -11.96
C GLN A 65 -17.55 7.98 -13.41
N GLN A 66 -17.04 8.90 -14.23
CA GLN A 66 -17.39 8.95 -15.65
C GLN A 66 -17.03 7.67 -16.41
N ILE A 67 -15.91 7.03 -16.06
CA ILE A 67 -15.54 5.72 -16.66
C ILE A 67 -16.55 4.65 -16.24
N LEU A 68 -16.93 4.58 -14.96
CA LEU A 68 -17.88 3.60 -14.45
C LEU A 68 -19.31 3.81 -15.00
N ASP A 69 -19.68 5.06 -15.29
CA ASP A 69 -20.97 5.44 -15.89
C ASP A 69 -21.02 5.19 -17.42
N GLY A 70 -19.96 4.62 -18.00
CA GLY A 70 -19.89 4.30 -19.43
C GLY A 70 -19.49 5.49 -20.33
N ASN A 71 -19.07 6.61 -19.75
CA ASN A 71 -18.61 7.81 -20.46
C ASN A 71 -17.08 7.91 -20.56
N GLY A 72 -16.38 6.78 -20.47
CA GLY A 72 -14.91 6.73 -20.41
C GLY A 72 -14.19 7.30 -21.64
N GLU A 73 -14.81 7.28 -22.82
CA GLU A 73 -14.22 7.83 -24.06
C GLU A 73 -13.98 9.34 -23.99
N ASN A 74 -14.77 10.05 -23.18
CA ASN A 74 -14.65 11.50 -22.98
C ASN A 74 -13.71 11.87 -21.84
N VAL A 75 -13.19 10.88 -21.11
CA VAL A 75 -12.32 11.08 -19.96
C VAL A 75 -10.86 11.18 -20.42
N ARG A 76 -10.28 12.38 -20.22
CA ARG A 76 -8.85 12.62 -20.48
C ARG A 76 -8.12 12.70 -19.16
N ILE A 77 -7.21 11.76 -18.93
CA ILE A 77 -6.36 11.68 -17.73
C ILE A 77 -4.93 12.09 -18.14
N PRO A 78 -4.61 13.40 -18.18
CA PRO A 78 -3.27 13.84 -18.50
C PRO A 78 -2.29 13.31 -17.44
N HIS A 79 -1.24 12.61 -17.91
CA HIS A 79 -0.16 12.10 -17.06
C HIS A 79 -0.57 11.12 -15.95
N GLY A 80 -1.78 10.54 -16.02
CA GLY A 80 -2.28 9.54 -15.09
C GLY A 80 -2.71 8.26 -15.78
N GLN A 81 -2.89 7.20 -15.01
CA GLN A 81 -3.46 5.95 -15.52
C GLN A 81 -4.90 5.80 -15.02
N SER A 82 -5.70 5.01 -15.74
CA SER A 82 -7.13 4.84 -15.46
C SER A 82 -7.41 3.95 -14.24
N GLY A 83 -6.46 3.10 -13.83
CA GLY A 83 -6.67 2.14 -12.74
C GLY A 83 -6.93 2.81 -11.39
N GLY A 84 -6.18 3.87 -11.06
CA GLY A 84 -6.40 4.67 -9.86
C GLY A 84 -7.82 5.27 -9.80
N PRO A 85 -8.20 6.13 -10.76
CA PRO A 85 -9.55 6.67 -10.89
C PRO A 85 -10.67 5.64 -10.75
N VAL A 86 -10.61 4.55 -11.51
CA VAL A 86 -11.62 3.49 -11.50
C VAL A 86 -11.72 2.85 -10.11
N LEU A 87 -10.60 2.55 -9.47
CA LEU A 87 -10.58 1.99 -8.11
C LEU A 87 -11.18 2.95 -7.09
N TYR A 88 -10.82 4.24 -7.14
CA TYR A 88 -11.35 5.24 -6.21
C TYR A 88 -12.84 5.43 -6.36
N ALA A 89 -13.34 5.52 -7.60
CA ALA A 89 -14.77 5.65 -7.88
C ALA A 89 -15.53 4.38 -7.48
N PHE A 90 -14.96 3.20 -7.70
CA PHE A 90 -15.55 1.93 -7.29
C PHE A 90 -15.71 1.87 -5.76
N ILE A 91 -14.66 2.22 -5.00
CA ILE A 91 -14.76 2.26 -3.53
C ILE A 91 -15.75 3.33 -3.08
N SER A 92 -15.74 4.50 -3.73
CA SER A 92 -16.66 5.61 -3.44
C SER A 92 -18.14 5.23 -3.65
N SER A 93 -18.44 4.31 -4.58
CA SER A 93 -19.80 3.81 -4.78
C SER A 93 -20.40 3.11 -3.54
N PHE A 94 -19.57 2.62 -2.62
CA PHE A 94 -20.03 2.00 -1.37
C PHE A 94 -20.20 3.02 -0.23
N THR A 95 -19.33 4.04 -0.19
CA THR A 95 -19.33 5.06 0.87
C THR A 95 -20.31 6.20 0.58
N GLN A 96 -20.64 6.42 -0.69
CA GLN A 96 -21.42 7.56 -1.20
C GLN A 96 -20.80 8.92 -0.84
N ASP A 97 -19.52 8.94 -0.45
CA ASP A 97 -18.74 10.13 -0.14
C ASP A 97 -17.31 9.97 -0.67
N GLY A 98 -17.03 10.74 -1.72
CA GLY A 98 -15.75 10.76 -2.39
C GLY A 98 -14.62 11.30 -1.52
N PHE A 99 -14.89 12.34 -0.75
CA PHE A 99 -13.89 12.97 0.09
C PHE A 99 -13.50 12.04 1.25
N PHE A 100 -14.51 11.45 1.89
CA PHE A 100 -14.30 10.43 2.91
C PHE A 100 -13.53 9.23 2.38
N THR A 101 -13.89 8.73 1.20
CA THR A 101 -13.20 7.61 0.54
C THR A 101 -11.72 7.91 0.35
N MET A 102 -11.40 9.04 -0.25
CA MET A 102 -10.03 9.42 -0.54
C MET A 102 -9.22 9.60 0.74
N LYS A 103 -9.79 10.21 1.79
CA LYS A 103 -9.14 10.29 3.10
C LYS A 103 -8.82 8.93 3.70
N ILE A 104 -9.76 7.99 3.68
CA ILE A 104 -9.53 6.65 4.25
C ILE A 104 -8.42 5.94 3.48
N ILE A 105 -8.41 6.04 2.14
CA ILE A 105 -7.36 5.45 1.32
C ILE A 105 -5.99 6.06 1.66
N SER A 106 -5.91 7.39 1.78
CA SER A 106 -4.68 8.07 2.18
C SER A 106 -4.26 7.69 3.62
N LEU A 107 -5.15 7.74 4.60
CA LEU A 107 -4.82 7.37 5.98
C LEU A 107 -4.33 5.92 6.10
N LEU A 108 -5.00 4.98 5.45
CA LEU A 108 -4.61 3.57 5.46
C LEU A 108 -3.30 3.33 4.69
N GLY A 109 -3.11 3.99 3.55
CA GLY A 109 -1.87 3.91 2.77
C GLY A 109 -0.66 4.39 3.59
N GLY A 110 -0.77 5.55 4.23
CA GLY A 110 0.31 6.12 5.06
C GLY A 110 0.61 5.27 6.29
N THR A 111 -0.44 4.80 6.96
CA THR A 111 -0.32 3.89 8.10
C THR A 111 0.35 2.57 7.71
N GLY A 112 -0.04 2.02 6.55
CA GLY A 112 0.55 0.82 5.98
C GLY A 112 2.03 1.02 5.64
N ILE A 113 2.41 2.17 5.07
CA ILE A 113 3.81 2.51 4.80
C ILE A 113 4.62 2.52 6.11
N VAL A 114 4.16 3.26 7.13
CA VAL A 114 4.84 3.32 8.45
C VAL A 114 5.00 1.92 9.04
N PHE A 115 3.96 1.10 8.99
CA PHE A 115 4.03 -0.28 9.48
C PHE A 115 5.07 -1.12 8.73
N LEU A 116 5.02 -1.10 7.39
CA LEU A 116 5.92 -1.89 6.55
C LEU A 116 7.36 -1.45 6.64
N THR A 117 7.65 -0.16 6.87
CA THR A 117 9.01 0.35 7.05
C THR A 117 9.78 -0.42 8.12
N TYR A 118 9.14 -0.74 9.25
CA TYR A 118 9.78 -1.55 10.30
C TYR A 118 10.24 -2.90 9.75
N PHE A 119 9.37 -3.60 9.00
CA PHE A 119 9.68 -4.92 8.47
C PHE A 119 10.71 -4.90 7.35
N ILE A 120 10.66 -3.89 6.46
CA ILE A 120 11.65 -3.66 5.42
C ILE A 120 13.04 -3.51 6.06
N ILE A 121 13.19 -2.60 7.03
CA ILE A 121 14.48 -2.37 7.69
C ILE A 121 14.88 -3.61 8.50
N ARG A 122 13.91 -4.34 9.08
CA ARG A 122 14.19 -5.55 9.85
C ARG A 122 14.74 -6.70 8.98
N ASN A 123 14.53 -6.70 7.67
CA ASN A 123 15.08 -7.72 6.78
C ASN A 123 16.62 -7.70 6.76
N PHE A 124 17.25 -6.53 6.87
CA PHE A 124 18.71 -6.35 6.76
C PHE A 124 19.37 -5.65 7.96
N CYS A 125 18.60 -5.11 8.91
CA CYS A 125 19.10 -4.45 10.12
C CYS A 125 18.49 -5.02 11.40
N ASP A 126 19.10 -4.63 12.54
CA ASP A 126 18.63 -4.98 13.86
C ASP A 126 17.31 -4.32 14.24
N LYS A 127 16.64 -4.95 15.22
CA LYS A 127 15.36 -4.49 15.79
C LYS A 127 15.39 -3.03 16.25
N ARG A 128 16.49 -2.57 16.86
CA ARG A 128 16.62 -1.19 17.37
C ARG A 128 16.64 -0.19 16.21
N THR A 129 17.46 -0.46 15.20
CA THR A 129 17.56 0.36 13.98
C THR A 129 16.25 0.38 13.21
N ALA A 130 15.55 -0.76 13.13
CA ALA A 130 14.22 -0.83 12.50
C ALA A 130 13.17 0.02 13.22
N LEU A 131 13.17 0.05 14.56
CA LEU A 131 12.28 0.92 15.34
C LEU A 131 12.59 2.41 15.11
N VAL A 132 13.88 2.77 15.08
CA VAL A 132 14.30 4.14 14.81
C VAL A 132 13.86 4.57 13.40
N GLY A 133 14.08 3.72 12.38
CA GLY A 133 13.65 3.99 11.02
C GLY A 133 12.13 4.14 10.89
N GLN A 134 11.36 3.29 11.56
CA GLN A 134 9.89 3.43 11.62
C GLN A 134 9.46 4.76 12.24
N LEU A 135 10.10 5.17 13.36
CA LEU A 135 9.82 6.46 13.99
C LEU A 135 10.13 7.63 13.07
N PHE A 136 11.28 7.60 12.36
CA PHE A 136 11.63 8.61 11.38
C PHE A 136 10.59 8.71 10.26
N THR A 137 10.11 7.59 9.74
CA THR A 137 9.05 7.58 8.73
C THR A 137 7.73 8.10 9.30
N ALA A 138 7.37 7.76 10.54
CA ALA A 138 6.14 8.23 11.18
C ALA A 138 6.10 9.75 11.39
N VAL A 139 7.25 10.40 11.56
CA VAL A 139 7.35 11.87 11.70
C VAL A 139 7.79 12.57 10.41
N PHE A 140 7.92 11.82 9.31
CA PHE A 140 8.36 12.38 8.03
C PHE A 140 7.28 13.28 7.44
N VAL A 141 7.55 14.59 7.42
CA VAL A 141 6.55 15.63 7.09
C VAL A 141 5.79 15.35 5.80
N PRO A 142 6.44 15.03 4.66
CA PRO A 142 5.71 14.75 3.42
C PRO A 142 4.72 13.58 3.54
N LEU A 143 5.10 12.51 4.23
CA LEU A 143 4.21 11.37 4.45
C LEU A 143 3.03 11.75 5.35
N THR A 144 3.27 12.48 6.43
CA THR A 144 2.21 12.93 7.33
C THR A 144 1.21 13.85 6.62
N THR A 145 1.69 14.78 5.79
CA THR A 145 0.84 15.68 5.00
C THR A 145 -0.01 14.92 3.99
N LEU A 146 0.61 14.02 3.21
CA LEU A 146 -0.11 13.19 2.24
C LEU A 146 -1.10 12.23 2.88
N SER A 147 -0.89 11.84 4.15
CA SER A 147 -1.81 10.99 4.90
C SER A 147 -3.01 11.77 5.46
N ILE A 148 -2.85 13.06 5.76
CA ILE A 148 -3.93 13.93 6.23
C ILE A 148 -4.85 14.35 5.08
N LEU A 149 -4.24 14.68 3.92
CA LEU A 149 -4.92 15.18 2.73
C LEU A 149 -5.51 14.04 1.89
N ALA A 150 -6.55 14.34 1.11
CA ALA A 150 -7.27 13.36 0.29
C ALA A 150 -6.58 13.16 -1.08
N PHE A 151 -5.30 12.80 -1.06
CA PHE A 151 -4.49 12.59 -2.27
C PHE A 151 -4.55 11.14 -2.79
N ASN A 152 -4.54 11.02 -4.11
CA ASN A 152 -4.52 9.76 -4.86
C ASN A 152 -3.13 9.09 -4.97
N GLU A 153 -2.07 9.72 -4.47
CA GLU A 153 -0.70 9.20 -4.65
C GLU A 153 -0.33 8.13 -3.63
N LEU A 154 -0.95 8.16 -2.45
CA LEU A 154 -0.47 7.39 -1.31
C LEU A 154 -0.76 5.89 -1.43
N LEU A 155 -1.83 5.51 -2.12
CA LEU A 155 -2.13 4.10 -2.42
C LEU A 155 -1.01 3.49 -3.28
N MET A 156 -0.55 4.21 -4.30
CA MET A 156 0.56 3.76 -5.15
C MET A 156 1.85 3.62 -4.33
N LEU A 157 2.17 4.60 -3.47
CA LEU A 157 3.35 4.53 -2.59
C LEU A 157 3.28 3.35 -1.61
N PHE A 158 2.09 3.06 -1.10
CA PHE A 158 1.87 1.89 -0.26
C PHE A 158 2.14 0.59 -1.02
N LEU A 159 1.62 0.44 -2.24
CA LEU A 159 1.89 -0.74 -3.09
C LEU A 159 3.37 -0.89 -3.43
N ILE A 160 4.08 0.20 -3.76
CA ILE A 160 5.53 0.18 -3.92
C ILE A 160 6.21 -0.31 -2.63
N THR A 161 5.78 0.17 -1.48
CA THR A 161 6.34 -0.21 -0.18
C THR A 161 6.09 -1.69 0.14
N CYS A 162 4.91 -2.21 -0.21
CA CYS A 162 4.61 -3.66 -0.17
C CYS A 162 5.61 -4.44 -1.02
N SER A 163 5.88 -4.01 -2.25
CA SER A 163 6.88 -4.65 -3.11
C SER A 163 8.27 -4.60 -2.49
N MET A 164 8.70 -3.45 -1.98
CA MET A 164 10.01 -3.29 -1.34
C MET A 164 10.20 -4.22 -0.13
N TYR A 165 9.14 -4.52 0.62
CA TYR A 165 9.22 -5.50 1.71
C TYR A 165 9.62 -6.89 1.22
N PHE A 166 9.10 -7.34 0.08
CA PHE A 166 9.47 -8.64 -0.48
C PHE A 166 10.84 -8.61 -1.15
N ILE A 167 11.15 -7.56 -1.91
CA ILE A 167 12.44 -7.38 -2.61
C ILE A 167 13.61 -7.42 -1.62
N THR A 168 13.44 -6.84 -0.43
CA THR A 168 14.51 -6.72 0.57
C THR A 168 14.72 -7.97 1.43
N LYS A 169 13.98 -9.06 1.19
CA LYS A 169 14.20 -10.32 1.92
C LYS A 169 15.53 -10.96 1.52
N ASN A 170 16.22 -11.57 2.50
CA ASN A 170 17.51 -12.24 2.27
C ASN A 170 17.44 -13.40 1.27
N GLN A 171 16.31 -14.08 1.16
CA GLN A 171 16.07 -15.16 0.20
C GLN A 171 14.71 -14.96 -0.44
N LEU A 172 14.70 -14.79 -1.76
CA LEU A 172 13.49 -14.60 -2.55
C LEU A 172 12.92 -15.95 -2.97
N LYS A 173 11.64 -16.18 -2.68
CA LYS A 173 10.89 -17.32 -3.22
C LYS A 173 10.15 -16.91 -4.50
N TYR A 174 9.76 -17.88 -5.32
CA TYR A 174 8.91 -17.64 -6.49
C TYR A 174 7.61 -16.90 -6.15
N SER A 175 7.00 -17.23 -5.02
CA SER A 175 5.81 -16.52 -4.52
C SER A 175 6.10 -15.05 -4.21
N ASP A 176 7.26 -14.72 -3.63
CA ASP A 176 7.65 -13.34 -3.34
C ASP A 176 7.82 -12.54 -4.64
N ILE A 177 8.45 -13.12 -5.67
CA ILE A 177 8.62 -12.51 -7.00
C ILE A 177 7.27 -12.22 -7.65
N LEU A 178 6.34 -13.17 -7.58
CA LEU A 178 4.98 -13.00 -8.10
C LEU A 178 4.23 -11.88 -7.37
N PHE A 179 4.34 -11.81 -6.04
CA PHE A 179 3.75 -10.73 -5.25
C PHE A 179 4.34 -9.35 -5.61
N VAL A 180 5.66 -9.27 -5.80
CA VAL A 180 6.32 -8.02 -6.24
C VAL A 180 5.79 -7.57 -7.59
N GLY A 181 5.69 -8.49 -8.56
CA GLY A 181 5.17 -8.20 -9.90
C GLY A 181 3.73 -7.70 -9.88
N ILE A 182 2.85 -8.36 -9.11
CA ILE A 182 1.45 -7.94 -8.96
C ILE A 182 1.35 -6.57 -8.30
N ALA A 183 2.04 -6.36 -7.17
CA ALA A 183 1.97 -5.11 -6.43
C ALA A 183 2.54 -3.92 -7.23
N LEU A 184 3.67 -4.10 -7.94
CA LEU A 184 4.21 -3.07 -8.83
C LEU A 184 3.35 -2.85 -10.08
N GLY A 185 2.75 -3.90 -10.64
CA GLY A 185 1.81 -3.80 -11.75
C GLY A 185 0.56 -3.02 -11.38
N LEU A 186 -0.02 -3.29 -10.22
CA LEU A 186 -1.15 -2.52 -9.69
C LEU A 186 -0.75 -1.07 -9.40
N ALA A 187 0.43 -0.84 -8.81
CA ALA A 187 0.94 0.51 -8.60
C ALA A 187 1.09 1.26 -9.93
N PHE A 188 1.61 0.58 -10.96
CA PHE A 188 1.73 1.12 -12.31
C PHE A 188 0.37 1.54 -12.87
N MET A 189 -0.66 0.71 -12.72
CA MET A 189 -2.02 1.06 -13.17
C MET A 189 -2.62 2.28 -12.46
N ILE A 190 -2.06 2.71 -11.32
CA ILE A 190 -2.45 3.95 -10.64
C ILE A 190 -1.67 5.14 -11.23
N ARG A 191 -0.33 5.04 -11.30
CA ARG A 191 0.50 6.01 -12.03
C ARG A 191 1.74 5.35 -12.61
N PHE A 192 2.37 5.98 -13.59
CA PHE A 192 3.47 5.41 -14.38
C PHE A 192 4.79 5.24 -13.61
N GLN A 193 5.07 6.04 -12.59
CA GLN A 193 6.36 6.09 -11.87
C GLN A 193 6.91 4.72 -11.36
N PRO A 194 6.10 3.77 -10.86
CA PRO A 194 6.57 2.47 -10.38
C PRO A 194 7.24 1.60 -11.46
N ILE A 195 7.07 1.91 -12.76
CA ILE A 195 7.71 1.16 -13.84
C ILE A 195 9.24 1.15 -13.72
N ALA A 196 9.84 2.24 -13.23
CA ALA A 196 11.28 2.30 -13.04
C ALA A 196 11.74 1.24 -12.03
N ILE A 197 11.01 1.08 -10.94
CA ILE A 197 11.28 0.08 -9.90
C ILE A 197 11.10 -1.33 -10.47
N LEU A 198 10.04 -1.54 -11.25
CA LEU A 198 9.78 -2.83 -11.90
C LEU A 198 10.90 -3.24 -12.85
N ILE A 199 11.36 -2.32 -13.71
CA ILE A 199 12.47 -2.56 -14.65
C ILE A 199 13.75 -2.88 -13.87
N SER A 200 14.09 -2.08 -12.85
CA SER A 200 15.26 -2.36 -12.01
C SER A 200 15.19 -3.73 -11.34
N PHE A 201 14.01 -4.14 -10.87
CA PHE A 201 13.82 -5.45 -10.25
C PHE A 201 13.96 -6.61 -11.25
N ILE A 202 13.45 -6.45 -12.48
CA ILE A 202 13.60 -7.45 -13.54
C ILE A 202 15.07 -7.64 -13.93
N ILE A 203 15.85 -6.55 -14.02
CA ILE A 203 17.29 -6.62 -14.36
C ILE A 203 18.09 -7.31 -13.25
N PHE A 204 17.65 -7.18 -12.00
CA PHE A 204 18.31 -7.80 -10.86
C PHE A 204 18.09 -9.32 -10.78
N LEU A 205 16.97 -9.82 -11.34
CA LEU A 205 16.56 -11.23 -11.28
C LEU A 205 17.35 -12.11 -12.24
#